data_AF-A0ABD1TRV5-F1
#
_entry.id   AF-A0ABD1TRV5-F1
#
_cell.length_a   1.000
_cell.length_b   1.000
_cell.length_c   1.000
_cell.angle_alpha   90.00
_cell.angle_beta   90.00
_cell.angle_gamma   90.00
#
_symmetry.space_group_name_H-M   'P 1'
#
loop_
_entity.id
_entity.type
_entity.pdbx_description
1 polymer ?
#
loop_
_entity_poly.entity_id
_entity_poly.type
_entity_poly.pdbx_seq_one_letter_code
_entity_poly.pdbx_strand_id
1 'polypeptide(L)'
;MDCLEHICTEGCTNVGPYDMDPSKNKGPCSKFSTCHGLQLSIKHFATCKKRVNGGCLRCKRMWQLLRLHSSICDQPDECRVPLCSQFKLKVQQDRKRDDAKWRLLVRKVVSAKAVSSLSLAKRKEKTSED
;
A
#
# COMPACT_ATOMS: atom_id res chain seq x y z
N MET A 1 -15.18 -2.22 -1.40
CA MET A 1 -14.17 -2.24 -2.50
C MET A 1 -14.62 -3.07 -3.69
N ASP A 2 -15.77 -3.73 -3.54
CA ASP A 2 -16.23 -4.85 -4.34
C ASP A 2 -16.48 -4.50 -5.80
N CYS A 3 -16.84 -3.24 -6.12
CA CYS A 3 -17.00 -2.83 -7.52
C CYS A 3 -15.66 -2.81 -8.27
N LEU A 4 -14.56 -2.44 -7.61
CA LEU A 4 -13.23 -2.45 -8.24
C LEU A 4 -12.78 -3.88 -8.52
N GLU A 5 -12.95 -4.77 -7.53
CA GLU A 5 -12.65 -6.19 -7.66
C GLU A 5 -13.51 -6.83 -8.75
N HIS A 6 -14.84 -6.66 -8.70
CA HIS A 6 -15.78 -7.11 -9.74
C HIS A 6 -15.34 -6.69 -11.15
N ILE A 7 -14.98 -5.42 -11.37
CA ILE A 7 -14.51 -4.96 -12.69
C ILE A 7 -13.20 -5.66 -13.07
N CYS A 8 -12.28 -5.85 -12.14
CA CYS A 8 -10.95 -6.41 -12.42
C CYS A 8 -10.92 -7.95 -12.49
N THR A 9 -11.90 -8.65 -11.92
CA THR A 9 -11.97 -10.13 -11.90
C THR A 9 -12.97 -10.66 -12.92
N GLU A 10 -14.17 -10.12 -12.89
CA GLU A 10 -15.28 -10.56 -13.73
C GLU A 10 -15.37 -9.68 -14.97
N GLY A 11 -15.07 -8.39 -14.86
CA GLY A 11 -15.32 -7.40 -15.91
C GLY A 11 -16.76 -6.90 -15.90
N CYS A 12 -16.94 -5.61 -16.14
CA CYS A 12 -18.26 -4.96 -16.16
C CYS A 12 -18.36 -4.10 -17.42
N THR A 13 -19.48 -4.22 -18.14
CA THR A 13 -19.91 -3.42 -19.32
C THR A 13 -18.85 -3.18 -20.41
N ASN A 14 -17.84 -2.34 -20.14
CA ASN A 14 -16.86 -1.82 -21.08
C ASN A 14 -15.40 -1.92 -20.58
N VAL A 15 -15.17 -2.45 -19.38
CA VAL A 15 -13.82 -2.63 -18.81
C VAL A 15 -13.81 -3.97 -18.12
N GLY A 16 -12.77 -4.77 -18.38
CA GLY A 16 -12.61 -6.06 -17.75
C GLY A 16 -11.19 -6.59 -17.86
N PRO A 17 -10.98 -7.82 -17.37
CA PRO A 17 -9.74 -8.56 -17.54
C PRO A 17 -9.33 -8.65 -19.02
N TYR A 18 -8.02 -8.72 -19.28
CA TYR A 18 -7.49 -8.82 -20.64
C TYR A 18 -7.84 -10.16 -21.30
N ASP A 19 -7.95 -11.23 -20.50
CA ASP A 19 -8.29 -12.60 -20.89
C ASP A 19 -9.81 -12.82 -21.04
N MET A 20 -10.65 -11.80 -20.81
CA MET A 20 -12.10 -11.92 -20.92
C MET A 20 -12.59 -11.68 -22.35
N ASP A 21 -13.41 -12.59 -22.84
CA ASP A 21 -14.12 -12.47 -24.12
C ASP A 21 -15.14 -11.32 -24.08
N PRO A 22 -15.01 -10.29 -24.93
CA PRO A 22 -15.95 -9.18 -25.00
C PRO A 22 -17.36 -9.58 -25.48
N SER A 23 -17.49 -10.72 -26.16
CA SER A 23 -18.76 -11.20 -26.74
C SER A 23 -19.66 -11.91 -25.71
N LYS A 24 -19.13 -12.24 -24.54
CA LYS A 24 -19.93 -12.80 -23.45
C LYS A 24 -20.81 -11.71 -22.84
N ASN A 25 -22.07 -11.68 -23.27
CA ASN A 25 -23.12 -10.85 -22.69
C ASN A 25 -23.25 -11.16 -21.19
N LYS A 26 -22.79 -10.24 -20.35
CA LYS A 26 -23.03 -10.25 -18.92
C LYS A 26 -24.36 -9.56 -18.68
N GLY A 27 -25.21 -10.17 -17.85
CA GLY A 27 -26.47 -9.57 -17.41
C GLY A 27 -26.26 -8.15 -16.82
N PRO A 28 -27.34 -7.40 -16.59
CA PRO A 28 -27.24 -6.03 -16.11
C PRO A 28 -26.49 -5.96 -14.76
N CYS A 29 -25.53 -5.04 -14.65
CA CYS A 29 -24.76 -4.83 -13.42
C CYS A 29 -25.66 -4.23 -12.33
N SER A 30 -25.81 -4.92 -11.20
CA SER A 30 -26.62 -4.45 -10.06
C SER A 30 -26.10 -3.15 -9.43
N LYS A 31 -24.79 -2.89 -9.53
CA LYS A 31 -24.12 -1.66 -9.04
C LYS A 31 -23.66 -0.76 -10.20
N PHE A 32 -24.44 -0.69 -11.28
CA PHE A 32 -24.03 -0.02 -12.53
C PHE A 32 -23.53 1.42 -12.33
N SER A 33 -24.22 2.26 -11.55
CA SER A 33 -23.81 3.67 -11.34
C SER A 33 -22.37 3.77 -10.81
N THR A 34 -22.05 3.00 -9.77
CA THR A 34 -20.71 2.96 -9.17
C THR A 34 -19.69 2.31 -10.12
N CYS A 35 -20.06 1.19 -10.74
CA CYS A 35 -19.16 0.50 -11.67
C CYS A 35 -18.82 1.40 -12.85
N HIS A 36 -19.81 2.05 -13.45
CA HIS A 36 -19.62 2.97 -14.57
C HIS A 36 -18.65 4.11 -14.22
N GLY A 37 -18.80 4.74 -13.05
CA GLY A 37 -17.86 5.77 -12.58
C GLY A 37 -16.42 5.24 -12.41
N LEU A 38 -16.26 4.02 -11.88
CA LEU A 38 -14.95 3.37 -11.75
C LEU A 38 -14.36 3.00 -13.11
N GLN A 39 -15.16 2.47 -14.02
CA GLN A 39 -14.74 2.13 -15.38
C GLN A 39 -14.22 3.36 -16.13
N LEU A 40 -14.88 4.52 -16.02
CA LEU A 40 -14.38 5.78 -16.57
C LEU A 40 -13.03 6.18 -15.95
N SER A 41 -12.89 6.00 -14.65
CA SER A 41 -11.64 6.26 -13.93
C SER A 41 -10.52 5.34 -14.40
N ILE A 42 -10.80 4.05 -14.63
CA ILE A 42 -9.84 3.05 -15.16
C ILE A 42 -9.41 3.42 -16.58
N LYS A 43 -10.38 3.70 -17.47
CA LYS A 43 -10.09 4.12 -18.86
C LYS A 43 -9.21 5.36 -18.90
N HIS A 44 -9.52 6.36 -18.08
CA HIS A 44 -8.70 7.55 -17.94
C HIS A 44 -7.29 7.22 -17.43
N PHE A 45 -7.18 6.42 -16.37
CA PHE A 45 -5.89 6.05 -15.77
C PHE A 45 -4.98 5.29 -16.74
N ALA A 46 -5.56 4.43 -17.59
CA ALA A 46 -4.84 3.68 -18.61
C ALA A 46 -4.22 4.59 -19.68
N THR A 47 -4.89 5.68 -20.05
CA THR A 47 -4.54 6.53 -21.20
C THR A 47 -3.93 7.89 -20.83
N CYS A 48 -4.01 8.30 -19.57
CA CYS A 48 -3.55 9.62 -19.12
C CYS A 48 -2.02 9.71 -19.04
N LYS A 49 -1.42 10.54 -19.92
CA LYS A 49 0.03 10.80 -19.96
C LYS A 49 0.56 11.52 -18.71
N LYS A 50 -0.29 12.22 -17.96
CA LYS A 50 0.07 12.96 -16.73
C LYS A 50 -0.04 12.11 -15.45
N ARG A 51 -0.25 10.78 -15.55
CA ARG A 51 -0.55 9.91 -14.39
C ARG A 51 0.61 9.68 -13.42
N VAL A 52 1.85 9.71 -13.91
CA VAL A 52 3.04 9.28 -13.14
C VAL A 52 3.55 10.40 -12.23
N ASN A 53 3.58 11.64 -12.73
CA ASN A 53 4.15 12.78 -12.00
C ASN A 53 3.14 13.52 -11.12
N GLY A 54 1.97 12.93 -10.84
CA GLY A 54 0.95 13.52 -9.96
C GLY A 54 0.21 14.74 -10.53
N GLY A 55 0.47 15.13 -11.78
CA GLY A 55 -0.15 16.30 -12.43
C GLY A 55 -1.62 16.12 -12.86
N CYS A 56 -2.28 15.02 -12.49
CA CYS A 56 -3.67 14.77 -12.81
C CYS A 56 -4.47 14.33 -11.57
N LEU A 57 -5.48 15.11 -11.19
CA LEU A 57 -6.31 14.85 -10.02
C LEU A 57 -7.13 13.55 -10.14
N ARG A 58 -7.63 13.23 -11.33
CA ARG A 58 -8.34 11.96 -11.59
C ARG A 58 -7.43 10.76 -11.37
N CYS A 59 -6.21 10.80 -11.89
CA CYS A 59 -5.21 9.76 -11.63
C CYS A 59 -4.83 9.69 -10.15
N LYS A 60 -4.70 10.83 -9.46
CA LYS A 60 -4.40 10.87 -8.02
C LYS A 60 -5.47 10.13 -7.20
N ARG A 61 -6.75 10.33 -7.51
CA ARG A 61 -7.86 9.61 -6.86
C ARG A 61 -7.82 8.11 -7.17
N MET A 62 -7.53 7.73 -8.41
CA MET A 62 -7.37 6.32 -8.77
C MET A 62 -6.20 5.68 -8.00
N TRP A 63 -5.05 6.36 -7.92
CA TRP A 63 -3.91 5.90 -7.13
C TRP A 63 -4.28 5.67 -5.66
N GLN A 64 -5.03 6.59 -5.05
CA GLN A 64 -5.51 6.44 -3.67
C GLN A 64 -6.41 5.21 -3.51
N LEU A 65 -7.33 4.99 -4.46
CA LEU A 65 -8.22 3.83 -4.45
C LEU A 65 -7.44 2.51 -4.54
N LEU A 66 -6.46 2.42 -5.45
CA LEU A 66 -5.62 1.22 -5.60
C LEU A 66 -4.75 0.96 -4.35
N ARG A 67 -4.22 2.03 -3.72
CA ARG A 67 -3.50 1.90 -2.45
C ARG A 67 -4.41 1.42 -1.33
N LEU A 68 -5.62 1.98 -1.22
CA LEU A 68 -6.60 1.55 -0.23
C LEU A 68 -6.93 0.07 -0.40
N HIS A 69 -7.15 -0.39 -1.64
CA HIS A 69 -7.35 -1.81 -1.93
C HIS A 69 -6.20 -2.65 -1.39
N SER A 70 -4.97 -2.33 -1.77
CA SER A 70 -3.80 -3.12 -1.37
C SER A 70 -3.63 -3.20 0.16
N SER A 71 -4.06 -2.16 0.89
CA SER A 71 -3.94 -2.15 2.35
C SER A 71 -4.86 -3.15 3.04
N ILE A 72 -6.02 -3.45 2.43
CA ILE A 72 -7.03 -4.38 2.98
C ILE A 72 -7.11 -5.73 2.24
N CYS A 73 -6.38 -5.88 1.12
CA CYS A 73 -6.38 -7.13 0.35
C CYS A 73 -5.44 -8.16 0.98
N ASP A 74 -5.95 -9.34 1.30
CA ASP A 74 -5.17 -10.40 1.97
C ASP A 74 -4.47 -11.36 1.01
N GLN A 75 -4.93 -11.44 -0.26
CA GLN A 75 -4.39 -12.33 -1.28
C GLN A 75 -3.79 -11.53 -2.47
N PRO A 76 -2.67 -10.82 -2.27
CA PRO A 76 -2.11 -9.92 -3.28
C PRO A 76 -1.61 -10.66 -4.54
N ASP A 77 -1.22 -11.93 -4.44
CA ASP A 77 -0.65 -12.70 -5.55
C ASP A 77 -1.71 -13.23 -6.52
N GLU A 78 -2.92 -13.48 -6.02
CA GLU A 78 -4.09 -13.89 -6.81
C GLU A 78 -4.97 -12.70 -7.22
N CYS A 79 -4.72 -11.53 -6.64
CA CYS A 79 -5.54 -10.35 -6.84
C CYS A 79 -5.37 -9.78 -8.25
N ARG A 80 -6.50 -9.67 -8.98
CA ARG A 80 -6.54 -9.08 -10.33
C ARG A 80 -6.62 -7.55 -10.34
N VAL A 81 -6.74 -6.89 -9.18
CA VAL A 81 -6.75 -5.42 -9.10
C VAL A 81 -5.36 -4.87 -9.44
N PRO A 82 -5.24 -3.94 -10.41
CA PRO A 82 -3.95 -3.41 -10.83
C PRO A 82 -3.14 -2.83 -9.67
N LEU A 83 -1.83 -3.08 -9.68
CA LEU A 83 -0.85 -2.53 -8.73
C LEU A 83 -1.04 -3.01 -7.27
N CYS A 84 -2.01 -3.90 -6.99
CA CYS A 84 -2.24 -4.42 -5.64
C CYS A 84 -0.98 -5.07 -5.07
N SER A 85 -0.42 -6.06 -5.79
CA SER A 85 0.80 -6.77 -5.40
C SER A 85 2.00 -5.84 -5.25
N GLN A 86 2.20 -4.91 -6.19
CA GLN A 86 3.29 -3.92 -6.14
C GLN A 86 3.20 -3.04 -4.90
N PHE A 87 2.01 -2.58 -4.54
CA PHE A 87 1.82 -1.79 -3.32
C PHE A 87 2.03 -2.61 -2.06
N LYS A 88 1.54 -3.85 -2.02
CA LYS A 88 1.76 -4.74 -0.88
C LYS A 88 3.25 -4.99 -0.64
N LEU A 89 3.99 -5.31 -1.71
CA LEU A 89 5.44 -5.51 -1.66
C LEU A 89 6.16 -4.26 -1.17
N LYS A 90 5.79 -3.07 -1.66
CA LYS A 90 6.38 -1.81 -1.20
C LYS A 90 6.17 -1.57 0.28
N VAL A 91 4.96 -1.80 0.80
CA VAL A 91 4.66 -1.66 2.24
C VAL A 91 5.50 -2.64 3.06
N GLN A 92 5.67 -3.89 2.61
CA GLN A 92 6.51 -4.86 3.31
C GLN A 92 8.00 -4.46 3.32
N GLN A 93 8.51 -3.93 2.20
CA GLN A 93 9.88 -3.42 2.13
C GLN A 93 10.09 -2.22 3.06
N ASP A 94 9.14 -1.27 3.07
CA ASP A 94 9.19 -0.10 3.94
C ASP A 94 9.14 -0.53 5.42
N ARG A 95 8.27 -1.48 5.79
CA ARG A 95 8.24 -2.08 7.14
C ARG A 95 9.56 -2.71 7.53
N LYS A 96 10.14 -3.55 6.66
CA LYS A 96 11.44 -4.19 6.92
C LYS A 96 12.56 -3.17 7.14
N ARG A 97 12.56 -2.09 6.37
CA ARG A 97 13.52 -0.98 6.53
C ARG A 97 13.32 -0.27 7.86
N ASP A 98 12.08 0.04 8.20
CA ASP A 98 11.75 0.74 9.44
C ASP A 98 12.06 -0.12 10.67
N ASP A 99 11.82 -1.42 10.60
CA ASP A 99 12.20 -2.39 11.63
C ASP A 99 13.73 -2.44 11.82
N ALA A 100 14.50 -2.42 10.74
CA ALA A 100 15.96 -2.39 10.81
C ALA A 100 16.45 -1.09 11.47
N LYS A 101 15.85 0.05 11.11
CA LYS A 101 16.13 1.35 11.73
C LYS A 101 15.77 1.33 13.22
N TRP A 102 14.61 0.79 13.58
CA TRP A 102 14.16 0.65 14.97
C TRP A 102 15.13 -0.20 15.80
N ARG A 103 15.55 -1.37 15.30
CA ARG A 103 16.54 -2.22 15.98
C ARG A 103 17.85 -1.49 16.24
N LEU A 104 18.33 -0.70 15.28
CA LEU A 104 19.55 0.09 15.47
C LEU A 104 19.37 1.16 16.57
N LEU A 105 18.24 1.86 16.57
CA LEU A 105 17.92 2.85 17.60
C LEU A 105 17.87 2.21 18.99
N VAL A 106 17.19 1.07 19.13
CA VAL A 106 17.12 0.33 20.39
C VAL A 106 18.52 -0.04 20.89
N ARG A 107 19.40 -0.56 20.03
CA ARG A 107 20.80 -0.87 20.41
C ARG A 107 21.54 0.35 20.93
N LYS A 108 21.44 1.50 20.25
CA LYS A 108 22.08 2.76 20.70
C LYS A 108 21.57 3.23 22.06
N VAL A 109 20.25 3.17 22.28
CA VAL A 109 19.64 3.55 23.57
C VAL A 109 20.12 2.64 24.69
N VAL A 110 20.15 1.32 24.46
CA VAL A 110 20.66 0.36 25.44
C VAL A 110 22.14 0.62 25.77
N SER A 111 22.99 0.85 24.77
CA SER A 111 24.40 1.19 25.00
C SER A 111 24.57 2.49 25.78
N ALA A 112 23.84 3.55 25.44
CA ALA A 112 23.89 4.82 26.15
C ALA A 112 23.42 4.69 27.61
N LYS A 113 22.40 3.86 27.86
CA LYS A 113 21.92 3.55 29.20
C LYS A 113 22.99 2.82 30.02
N ALA A 114 23.65 1.81 29.44
CA ALA A 114 24.74 1.09 30.11
C ALA A 114 25.92 2.01 30.49
N VAL A 115 26.36 2.87 29.56
CA VAL A 115 27.42 3.85 29.82
C VAL A 115 27.02 4.83 30.93
N SER A 116 25.77 5.34 30.89
CA SER A 116 25.25 6.22 31.93
C SER A 116 25.23 5.53 33.30
N SER A 117 24.76 4.29 33.40
CA SER A 117 24.75 3.52 34.65
C SER A 117 26.16 3.28 35.21
N LEU A 118 27.13 2.94 34.36
CA LEU A 118 28.54 2.80 34.77
C LEU A 118 29.12 4.13 35.28
N SER A 119 28.81 5.24 34.61
CA SER A 119 29.28 6.58 35.05
C SER A 119 28.68 7.02 36.40
N LEU A 120 27.48 6.52 36.74
CA LEU A 120 26.83 6.77 38.02
C LEU A 120 27.43 5.89 39.12
N ALA A 121 27.71 4.61 38.84
CA ALA A 121 28.38 3.71 39.77
C ALA A 121 29.78 4.25 40.15
N LYS A 122 30.56 4.66 39.14
CA LYS A 122 31.91 5.22 39.34
C LYS A 122 31.92 6.55 40.11
N ARG A 123 30.83 7.31 40.07
CA ARG A 123 30.65 8.51 40.90
C ARG A 123 30.35 8.16 42.35
N LYS A 124 29.53 7.14 42.61
CA LYS A 124 29.21 6.69 43.97
C LYS A 124 30.41 6.11 44.71
N GLU A 125 31.24 5.29 44.06
CA GLU A 125 32.46 4.73 44.67
C GLU A 125 33.42 5.84 45.14
N LYS A 126 33.60 6.89 44.33
CA LYS A 126 34.42 8.05 44.69
C LYS A 126 33.88 8.91 45.84
N THR A 127 32.60 8.77 46.21
CA THR A 127 32.00 9.55 47.31
C THR A 127 32.00 8.77 48.63
N SER A 128 32.38 7.50 48.61
CA SER A 128 32.45 6.62 49.80
C SER A 128 33.87 6.37 50.32
N GLU A 129 34.88 6.95 49.67
CA GLU A 129 36.30 6.90 50.08
C GLU A 129 36.78 8.18 50.79
N ASP A 130 35.90 9.17 50.99
CA ASP A 130 36.14 10.40 51.78
C ASP A 130 35.43 10.34 53.15
#